data_AF-A0A7S3N518-F1
#
_entry.id   AF-A0A7S3N518-F1
#
_cell.length_a   1.000
_cell.length_b   1.000
_cell.length_c   1.000
_cell.angle_alpha   90.00
_cell.angle_beta   90.00
_cell.angle_gamma   90.00
#
_symmetry.space_group_name_H-M   'P 1'
#
loop_
_entity.id
_entity.type
_entity.pdbx_description
1 polymer ?
#
loop_
_entity_poly.entity_id
_entity_poly.type
_entity_poly.pdbx_seq_one_letter_code
_entity_poly.pdbx_strand_id
1 'polypeptide(L)'
;LNMSYPTSSRFRTVDWFTNKSWTSERSAYDEIIVEPESHLLTQHALFEAEGGYIGAAIHLSTIAASIAALSVYRPCLTKYFFNGHMNFREWVLLGGVSFVGYRLGYWLGVNIAGDAHKVNHHFAAYHWQKSQNRFEGRINLMKAPKMF
;
A
#
# COMPACT_ATOMS: atom_id res chain seq x y z
N LEU A 1 38.23 -10.68 -14.48
CA LEU A 1 38.09 -10.89 -13.02
C LEU A 1 36.60 -10.92 -12.72
N ASN A 2 36.03 -12.12 -12.67
CA ASN A 2 34.60 -12.32 -12.40
C ASN A 2 34.35 -12.06 -10.91
N MET A 3 33.77 -10.91 -10.57
CA MET A 3 33.22 -10.69 -9.24
C MET A 3 31.91 -11.47 -9.13
N SER A 4 32.00 -12.65 -8.51
CA SER A 4 30.85 -13.40 -8.03
C SER A 4 30.28 -12.67 -6.82
N TYR A 5 29.13 -12.01 -6.97
CA TYR A 5 28.40 -11.48 -5.83
C TYR A 5 27.82 -12.63 -5.00
N PRO A 6 27.93 -12.61 -3.67
CA PRO A 6 27.42 -13.69 -2.82
C PRO A 6 25.89 -13.69 -2.84
N THR A 7 25.29 -14.62 -3.56
CA THR A 7 23.84 -14.88 -3.61
C THR A 7 23.33 -15.61 -2.36
N SER A 8 23.70 -15.16 -1.16
CA SER A 8 23.29 -15.81 0.09
C SER A 8 22.66 -14.85 1.08
N SER A 9 21.48 -14.31 0.75
CA SER A 9 20.53 -13.95 1.80
C SER A 9 19.88 -15.23 2.32
N ARG A 10 20.53 -15.86 3.30
CA ARG A 10 20.13 -17.11 3.99
C ARG A 10 18.79 -17.01 4.75
N PHE A 11 18.06 -15.92 4.64
CA PHE A 11 16.87 -15.63 5.44
C PHE A 11 15.70 -15.25 4.54
N ARG A 12 14.82 -16.23 4.30
CA ARG A 12 13.52 -16.02 3.67
C ARG A 12 12.57 -15.49 4.73
N THR A 13 12.41 -14.16 4.83
CA THR A 13 11.35 -13.59 5.66
C THR A 13 10.01 -13.82 4.97
N VAL A 14 9.15 -14.63 5.60
CA VAL A 14 7.77 -14.87 5.18
C VAL A 14 6.94 -13.68 5.64
N ASP A 15 6.92 -12.60 4.85
CA ASP A 15 5.91 -11.56 5.01
C ASP A 15 4.68 -11.96 4.19
N TRP A 16 3.52 -11.99 4.84
CA TRP A 16 2.26 -12.44 4.25
C TRP A 16 1.74 -11.51 3.13
N PHE A 17 2.28 -10.29 3.05
CA PHE A 17 1.97 -9.32 1.99
C PHE A 17 2.72 -9.56 0.68
N THR A 18 3.82 -10.31 0.68
CA THR A 18 4.70 -10.47 -0.50
C THR A 18 4.46 -11.75 -1.29
N ASN A 19 3.48 -12.57 -0.91
CA ASN A 19 3.25 -13.86 -1.55
C ASN A 19 2.34 -13.79 -2.80
N LYS A 20 2.65 -12.88 -3.73
CA LYS A 20 2.11 -12.94 -5.11
C LYS A 20 3.18 -13.49 -6.04
N SER A 21 2.77 -14.40 -6.92
CA SER A 21 3.60 -15.34 -7.68
C SER A 21 4.81 -14.72 -8.42
N TRP A 22 5.98 -15.26 -8.09
CA TRP A 22 7.35 -14.81 -8.41
C TRP A 22 7.92 -15.27 -9.76
N THR A 23 7.11 -15.30 -10.83
CA THR A 23 7.53 -16.03 -12.06
C THR A 23 7.80 -15.15 -13.29
N SER A 24 7.30 -13.93 -13.38
CA SER A 24 7.56 -13.03 -14.52
C SER A 24 8.37 -11.77 -14.21
N GLU A 25 8.53 -11.40 -12.93
CA GLU A 25 9.21 -10.16 -12.49
C GLU A 25 10.58 -10.42 -11.84
N ARG A 26 11.09 -11.65 -11.90
CA ARG A 26 12.31 -12.07 -11.18
C ARG A 26 13.52 -11.16 -11.51
N SER A 27 13.64 -10.72 -12.77
CA SER A 27 14.71 -9.80 -13.20
C SER A 27 14.63 -8.42 -12.54
N ALA A 28 13.41 -7.88 -12.33
CA ALA A 28 13.23 -6.56 -11.72
C ALA A 28 13.52 -6.58 -10.22
N TYR A 29 13.21 -7.70 -9.55
CA TYR A 29 13.52 -7.86 -8.13
C TYR A 29 14.99 -8.22 -7.86
N ASP A 30 15.65 -8.93 -8.77
CA ASP A 30 17.09 -9.14 -8.72
C ASP A 30 17.83 -7.79 -8.81
N GLU A 31 17.35 -6.87 -9.66
CA GLU A 31 17.85 -5.49 -9.77
C GLU A 31 17.66 -4.71 -8.46
N ILE A 32 16.51 -4.84 -7.79
CA ILE A 32 16.26 -4.22 -6.47
C ILE A 32 17.20 -4.74 -5.38
N ILE A 33 17.65 -5.99 -5.47
CA ILE A 33 18.63 -6.55 -4.51
C ILE A 33 20.02 -5.96 -4.74
N VAL A 34 20.40 -5.72 -6.00
CA VAL A 34 21.71 -5.18 -6.38
C VAL A 34 21.77 -3.67 -6.12
N GLU A 35 20.73 -2.93 -6.52
CA GLU A 35 20.62 -1.47 -6.37
C GLU A 35 19.25 -1.09 -5.79
N PRO A 36 19.05 -1.21 -4.46
CA PRO A 36 17.77 -0.86 -3.84
C PRO A 36 17.48 0.64 -3.90
N GLU A 37 18.52 1.46 -3.88
CA GLU A 37 18.44 2.93 -3.80
C GLU A 37 17.85 3.60 -5.04
N SER A 38 18.04 3.01 -6.23
CA SER A 38 17.45 3.51 -7.47
C SER A 38 15.92 3.38 -7.49
N HIS A 39 15.37 2.45 -6.70
CA HIS A 39 13.95 2.17 -6.59
C HIS A 39 13.28 2.87 -5.39
N LEU A 40 14.05 3.58 -4.57
CA LEU A 40 13.51 4.36 -3.46
C LEU A 40 13.01 5.72 -3.95
N LEU A 41 11.69 5.90 -3.88
CA LEU A 41 11.05 7.16 -4.20
C LEU A 41 11.02 8.09 -2.97
N THR A 42 11.09 9.38 -3.24
CA THR A 42 10.71 10.41 -2.26
C THR A 42 9.19 10.37 -2.04
N GLN A 43 8.71 10.90 -0.92
CA GLN A 43 7.28 10.89 -0.59
C GLN A 43 6.41 11.59 -1.67
N HIS A 44 6.94 12.63 -2.31
CA HIS A 44 6.26 13.30 -3.42
C HIS A 44 6.18 12.41 -4.67
N ALA A 45 7.28 11.76 -5.04
CA ALA A 45 7.31 10.85 -6.18
C ALA A 45 6.46 9.59 -5.93
N LEU A 46 6.32 9.16 -4.68
CA LEU A 46 5.40 8.08 -4.30
C LEU A 46 3.95 8.52 -4.45
N PHE A 47 3.58 9.71 -3.98
CA PHE A 47 2.22 10.25 -4.14
C PHE A 47 1.83 10.35 -5.62
N GLU A 48 2.75 10.84 -6.46
CA GLU A 48 2.53 10.92 -7.90
C GLU A 48 2.41 9.53 -8.54
N ALA A 49 3.24 8.57 -8.11
CA ALA A 49 3.16 7.17 -8.55
C ALA A 49 1.86 6.47 -8.10
N GLU A 50 1.26 6.87 -6.97
CA GLU A 50 -0.04 6.37 -6.49
C GLU A 50 -1.24 6.99 -7.26
N GLY A 51 -0.97 7.91 -8.21
CA GLY A 51 -1.97 8.58 -9.03
C GLY A 51 -2.20 10.05 -8.66
N GLY A 52 -1.41 10.59 -7.73
CA GLY A 52 -1.46 11.98 -7.31
C GLY A 52 -2.85 12.42 -6.84
N TYR A 53 -3.23 13.66 -7.19
CA TYR A 53 -4.55 14.20 -6.84
C TYR A 53 -5.71 13.43 -7.50
N ILE A 54 -5.49 12.80 -8.66
CA ILE A 54 -6.51 11.99 -9.35
C ILE A 54 -6.76 10.70 -8.56
N GLY A 55 -5.68 10.02 -8.14
CA GLY A 55 -5.75 8.87 -7.25
C GLY A 55 -6.48 9.21 -5.95
N ALA A 56 -6.11 10.32 -5.30
CA ALA A 56 -6.78 10.80 -4.10
C ALA A 56 -8.29 11.07 -4.32
N ALA A 57 -8.67 11.67 -5.46
CA ALA A 57 -10.07 11.89 -5.81
C ALA A 57 -10.83 10.57 -6.03
N ILE A 58 -10.19 9.57 -6.66
CA ILE A 58 -10.75 8.23 -6.82
C ILE A 58 -10.95 7.56 -5.45
N HIS A 59 -10.01 7.69 -4.52
CA HIS A 59 -10.14 7.12 -3.18
C HIS A 59 -11.31 7.76 -2.43
N LEU A 60 -11.37 9.08 -2.40
CA LEU A 60 -12.44 9.82 -1.72
C LEU A 60 -13.81 9.50 -2.32
N SER A 61 -13.91 9.46 -3.65
CA SER A 61 -15.17 9.11 -4.33
C SER A 61 -15.58 7.66 -4.06
N THR A 62 -14.63 6.72 -3.98
CA THR A 62 -14.91 5.32 -3.66
C THR A 62 -15.40 5.15 -2.22
N ILE A 63 -14.80 5.85 -1.26
CA ILE A 63 -15.27 5.86 0.14
C ILE A 63 -16.67 6.47 0.22
N ALA A 64 -16.88 7.64 -0.41
CA ALA A 64 -18.17 8.30 -0.45
C ALA A 64 -19.24 7.39 -1.08
N ALA A 65 -18.93 6.73 -2.20
CA ALA A 65 -19.81 5.78 -2.85
C ALA A 65 -20.12 4.57 -1.95
N SER A 66 -19.14 4.07 -1.20
CA SER A 66 -19.33 2.94 -0.26
C SER A 66 -20.27 3.32 0.90
N ILE A 67 -20.10 4.51 1.46
CA ILE A 67 -20.98 5.03 2.53
C ILE A 67 -22.38 5.33 1.97
N ALA A 68 -22.48 5.87 0.76
CA ALA A 68 -23.76 6.10 0.08
C ALA A 68 -24.48 4.77 -0.18
N ALA A 69 -23.77 3.75 -0.67
CA ALA A 69 -24.33 2.41 -0.88
C ALA A 69 -24.84 1.79 0.43
N LEU A 70 -24.11 1.97 1.54
CA LEU A 70 -24.57 1.54 2.87
C LEU A 70 -25.84 2.29 3.30
N SER A 71 -25.93 3.58 3.02
CA SER A 71 -27.10 4.41 3.34
C SER A 71 -28.33 4.01 2.51
N VAL A 72 -28.15 3.61 1.25
CA VAL A 72 -29.23 3.05 0.41
C VAL A 72 -29.67 1.69 0.91
N TYR A 73 -28.73 0.82 1.28
CA TYR A 73 -29.04 -0.52 1.80
C TYR A 73 -29.68 -0.49 3.20
N ARG A 74 -29.27 0.45 4.06
CA ARG A 74 -29.78 0.65 5.42
C ARG A 74 -30.10 2.13 5.67
N PRO A 75 -31.25 2.63 5.19
CA PRO A 75 -31.61 4.05 5.34
C PRO A 75 -31.83 4.46 6.81
N CYS A 76 -32.16 3.51 7.69
CA CYS A 76 -32.28 3.76 9.13
C CYS A 76 -30.92 4.12 9.76
N LEU A 77 -29.81 3.60 9.24
CA LEU A 77 -28.47 3.87 9.74
C LEU A 77 -28.13 5.37 9.61
N THR A 78 -28.50 5.97 8.49
CA THR A 78 -28.31 7.41 8.24
C THR A 78 -29.10 8.25 9.24
N LYS A 79 -30.33 7.84 9.58
CA LYS A 79 -31.13 8.51 10.61
C LYS A 79 -30.49 8.38 12.00
N TYR A 80 -29.97 7.21 12.36
CA TYR A 80 -29.27 7.00 13.63
C TYR A 80 -27.97 7.79 13.72
N PHE A 81 -27.25 7.95 12.61
CA PHE A 81 -26.07 8.79 12.53
C PHE A 81 -26.40 10.26 12.81
N PHE A 82 -27.41 10.83 12.13
CA PHE A 82 -27.82 12.22 12.36
C PHE A 82 -28.40 12.47 13.75
N ASN A 83 -29.09 11.49 14.32
CA ASN A 83 -29.65 11.59 15.67
C ASN A 83 -28.63 11.24 16.77
N GLY A 84 -27.40 10.82 16.42
CA GLY A 84 -26.37 10.43 17.40
C GLY A 84 -26.67 9.17 18.19
N HIS A 85 -27.66 8.35 17.77
CA HIS A 85 -28.13 7.17 18.50
C HIS A 85 -27.48 5.87 17.99
N MET A 86 -26.30 5.95 17.38
CA MET A 86 -25.65 4.79 16.81
C MET A 86 -25.13 3.83 17.87
N ASN A 87 -25.53 2.56 17.74
CA ASN A 87 -25.00 1.47 18.55
C ASN A 87 -23.57 1.12 18.10
N PHE A 88 -22.79 0.50 18.98
CA PHE A 88 -21.42 0.07 18.66
C PHE A 88 -21.35 -0.79 17.37
N ARG A 89 -22.32 -1.68 17.14
CA ARG A 89 -22.38 -2.50 15.93
C ARG A 89 -22.54 -1.67 14.65
N GLU A 90 -23.26 -0.56 14.73
CA GLU A 90 -23.49 0.34 13.61
C GLU A 90 -22.24 1.16 13.31
N TRP A 91 -21.50 1.56 14.35
CA TRP A 91 -20.16 2.15 14.20
C TRP A 91 -19.16 1.19 13.57
N VAL A 92 -19.15 -0.07 14.00
CA VAL A 92 -18.30 -1.11 13.40
C VAL A 92 -18.68 -1.34 11.94
N LEU A 93 -19.97 -1.33 11.61
CA LEU A 93 -20.43 -1.46 10.22
C LEU A 93 -19.99 -0.27 9.36
N LEU A 94 -20.20 0.96 9.83
CA LEU A 94 -19.80 2.19 9.14
C LEU A 94 -18.27 2.25 8.96
N GLY A 95 -17.52 1.91 10.01
CA GLY A 95 -16.06 1.84 9.97
C GLY A 95 -15.56 0.73 9.05
N GLY A 96 -16.19 -0.45 9.08
CA GLY A 96 -15.83 -1.58 8.23
C GLY A 96 -16.09 -1.30 6.75
N VAL A 97 -17.24 -0.72 6.40
CA VAL A 97 -17.54 -0.31 5.02
C VAL A 97 -16.60 0.78 4.55
N SER A 98 -16.31 1.78 5.39
CA SER A 98 -15.33 2.83 5.07
C SER A 98 -13.93 2.26 4.85
N PHE A 99 -13.51 1.28 5.67
CA PHE A 99 -12.21 0.63 5.54
C PHE A 99 -12.10 -0.19 4.25
N VAL A 100 -13.13 -0.98 3.92
CA VAL A 100 -13.17 -1.74 2.67
C VAL A 100 -13.18 -0.78 1.47
N GLY A 101 -13.98 0.29 1.52
CA GLY A 101 -14.03 1.33 0.50
C GLY A 101 -12.69 2.03 0.31
N TYR A 102 -11.97 2.34 1.40
CA TYR A 102 -10.62 2.90 1.34
C TYR A 102 -9.65 1.93 0.66
N ARG A 103 -9.66 0.65 1.03
CA ARG A 103 -8.74 -0.35 0.46
C ARG A 103 -8.99 -0.58 -1.03
N LEU A 104 -10.27 -0.62 -1.44
CA LEU A 104 -10.67 -0.74 -2.83
C LEU A 104 -10.33 0.54 -3.61
N GLY A 105 -10.59 1.71 -3.03
CA GLY A 105 -10.24 3.00 -3.60
C GLY A 105 -8.74 3.11 -3.86
N TYR A 106 -7.91 2.72 -2.88
CA TYR A 106 -6.46 2.63 -3.04
C TYR A 106 -6.05 1.77 -4.22
N TRP A 107 -6.58 0.55 -4.29
CA TRP A 107 -6.28 -0.36 -5.37
C TRP A 107 -6.71 0.20 -6.73
N LEU A 108 -7.91 0.76 -6.83
CA LEU A 108 -8.39 1.38 -8.06
C LEU A 108 -7.57 2.61 -8.45
N GLY A 109 -7.24 3.48 -7.51
CA GLY A 109 -6.43 4.68 -7.78
C GLY A 109 -5.06 4.34 -8.35
N VAL A 110 -4.36 3.38 -7.73
CA VAL A 110 -3.03 2.96 -8.19
C VAL A 110 -3.07 2.25 -9.55
N ASN A 111 -4.11 1.46 -9.84
CA ASN A 111 -4.22 0.74 -11.13
C ASN A 111 -4.76 1.61 -12.27
N ILE A 112 -5.59 2.62 -11.97
CA ILE A 112 -6.26 3.45 -12.99
C ILE A 112 -5.46 4.73 -13.28
N ALA A 113 -4.98 5.40 -12.24
CA ALA A 113 -4.34 6.71 -12.34
C ALA A 113 -2.83 6.68 -12.03
N GLY A 114 -2.36 5.62 -11.36
CA GLY A 114 -0.98 5.47 -10.92
C GLY A 114 -0.15 4.51 -11.76
N ASP A 115 1.10 4.34 -11.32
CA ASP A 115 2.04 3.33 -11.80
C ASP A 115 2.23 2.26 -10.71
N ALA A 116 1.45 1.19 -10.83
CA ALA A 116 1.47 0.08 -9.87
C ALA A 116 2.85 -0.59 -9.77
N HIS A 117 3.62 -0.65 -10.87
CA HIS A 117 4.94 -1.28 -10.86
C HIS A 117 5.92 -0.45 -10.04
N LYS A 118 5.92 0.88 -10.24
CA LYS A 118 6.79 1.80 -9.52
C LYS A 118 6.51 1.81 -8.00
N VAL A 119 5.22 1.77 -7.62
CA VAL A 119 4.81 1.65 -6.22
C VAL A 119 5.25 0.31 -5.61
N ASN A 120 5.05 -0.80 -6.32
CA ASN A 120 5.44 -2.13 -5.85
C ASN A 120 6.97 -2.26 -5.69
N HIS A 121 7.75 -1.76 -6.63
CA HIS A 121 9.21 -1.76 -6.55
C HIS A 121 9.72 -0.89 -5.40
N HIS A 122 9.09 0.27 -5.16
CA HIS A 122 9.43 1.11 -4.02
C HIS A 122 9.22 0.40 -2.67
N PHE A 123 8.06 -0.21 -2.48
CA PHE A 123 7.78 -0.94 -1.23
C PHE A 123 8.69 -2.16 -1.09
N ALA A 124 8.97 -2.89 -2.16
CA ALA A 124 9.90 -4.03 -2.12
C ALA A 124 11.32 -3.60 -1.73
N ALA A 125 11.85 -2.53 -2.34
CA ALA A 125 13.14 -1.95 -1.99
C ALA A 125 13.19 -1.46 -0.54
N TYR A 126 12.14 -0.77 -0.08
CA TYR A 126 12.02 -0.30 1.31
C TYR A 126 12.03 -1.47 2.31
N HIS A 127 11.23 -2.51 2.06
CA HIS A 127 11.17 -3.68 2.95
C HIS A 127 12.48 -4.46 2.95
N TRP A 128 13.11 -4.62 1.78
CA TRP A 128 14.43 -5.24 1.67
C TRP A 128 15.46 -4.47 2.48
N GLN A 129 15.62 -3.17 2.26
CA GLN A 129 16.61 -2.36 2.96
C GLN A 129 16.34 -2.29 4.47
N LYS A 130 15.08 -2.22 4.89
CA LYS A 130 14.69 -2.30 6.31
C LYS A 130 15.09 -3.63 6.94
N SER A 131 14.95 -4.74 6.21
CA SER A 131 15.40 -6.05 6.70
C SER A 131 16.92 -6.08 6.88
N GLN A 132 17.69 -5.53 5.93
CA GLN A 132 19.15 -5.45 6.02
C GLN A 132 19.62 -4.55 7.16
N ASN A 133 18.98 -3.39 7.35
CA ASN A 133 19.28 -2.47 8.45
C ASN A 133 19.11 -3.10 9.83
N ARG A 134 18.17 -4.04 9.99
CA ARG A 134 18.00 -4.81 11.23
C ARG A 134 19.20 -5.73 11.53
N PHE A 135 19.86 -6.25 10.49
CA PHE A 135 20.98 -7.17 10.64
C PHE A 135 22.34 -6.44 10.71
N GLU A 136 22.48 -5.33 10.01
CA GLU A 136 23.73 -4.55 9.95
C GLU A 136 23.82 -3.48 11.06
N GLY A 137 22.76 -3.28 11.85
CA GLY A 137 22.71 -2.25 12.90
C GLY A 137 22.69 -0.82 12.34
N ARG A 138 22.36 -0.64 11.06
CA ARG A 138 22.34 0.65 10.37
C ARG A 138 21.01 1.37 10.58
N ILE A 139 21.06 2.70 10.57
CA ILE A 139 19.93 3.59 10.88
C ILE A 139 19.38 4.32 9.63
N ASN A 140 19.60 3.75 8.45
CA ASN A 140 19.10 4.35 7.21
C ASN A 140 17.59 4.02 7.07
N LEU A 141 16.74 4.96 6.63
CA LEU A 141 15.28 4.77 6.44
C LEU A 141 14.41 4.52 7.71
N MET A 142 14.61 5.32 8.76
CA MET A 142 13.79 5.23 9.99
C MET A 142 12.30 5.54 9.79
N LYS A 143 11.94 6.31 8.76
CA LYS A 143 10.56 6.74 8.52
C LYS A 143 9.94 5.89 7.42
N ALA A 144 8.84 5.22 7.75
CA ALA A 144 8.08 4.47 6.77
C ALA A 144 7.44 5.41 5.74
N PRO A 145 7.44 5.04 4.44
CA PRO A 145 6.63 5.72 3.45
C PRO A 145 5.16 5.62 3.87
N LYS A 146 4.44 6.73 3.76
CA LYS A 146 3.01 6.78 4.04
C LYS A 146 2.27 6.59 2.72
N MET A 147 1.34 5.63 2.70
CA MET A 147 0.34 5.53 1.63
C MET A 147 -0.62 6.71 1.75
N PHE A 148 -1.01 7.29 0.61
CA PHE A 148 -1.98 8.37 0.54
C PHE A 148 -3.37 7.85 0.16
#